data_AF-A0A9D4GND0-F1
#
_entry.id   AF-A0A9D4GND0-F1
#
_cell.length_a   1.000
_cell.length_b   1.000
_cell.length_c   1.000
_cell.angle_alpha   90.00
_cell.angle_beta   90.00
_cell.angle_gamma   90.00
#
_symmetry.space_group_name_H-M   'P 1'
#
loop_
_entity.id
_entity.type
_entity.pdbx_description
1 polymer ?
#
loop_
_entity_poly.entity_id
_entity_poly.type
_entity_poly.pdbx_seq_one_letter_code
_entity_poly.pdbx_strand_id
1 'polypeptide(L)'
;MTQLLVFNAVKRVKKDSKHVRTLHPLDSETMLPLYMGLAVHNKTRRKDLVDVLYEKGLSTGRADSIQNGAITSRGQWALQVMVAALYILKCKAYKEYAEGVTDSAEKLDYQQWSDMIDNIHPQFAYWNKTMELEILFKQFMKSQREAYYEMYVECLGKMVPWMFAIDHVHYARWLTVHSQDLILLKERSIDVHKAFTKGHFVTNKTKHRFLALAHDQIREQQNA
;
A
#
# COMPACT_ATOMS: atom_id res chain seq x y z
N MET A 1 1.71 -18.44 13.33
CA MET A 1 0.77 -17.29 13.38
C MET A 1 1.02 -16.37 14.57
N THR A 2 1.52 -16.87 15.70
CA THR A 2 1.73 -16.10 16.95
C THR A 2 2.98 -15.21 16.96
N GLN A 3 4.03 -15.52 16.20
CA GLN A 3 5.27 -14.72 16.18
C GLN A 3 5.18 -13.43 15.35
N LEU A 4 4.29 -13.36 14.35
CA LEU A 4 4.07 -12.13 13.57
C LEU A 4 3.29 -11.06 14.37
N LEU A 5 2.54 -11.48 15.39
CA LEU A 5 1.80 -10.61 16.30
C LEU A 5 2.70 -9.92 17.33
N VAL A 6 3.82 -10.54 17.70
CA VAL A 6 4.77 -9.96 18.68
C VAL A 6 5.60 -8.84 18.06
N PHE A 7 5.87 -8.89 16.75
CA PHE A 7 6.78 -7.95 16.09
C PHE A 7 6.27 -6.50 15.99
N ASN A 8 4.94 -6.27 16.14
CA ASN A 8 4.34 -4.93 16.13
C ASN A 8 3.97 -4.39 17.52
N ALA A 9 4.24 -5.14 18.60
CA ALA A 9 3.90 -4.76 19.96
C ALA A 9 5.09 -4.17 20.73
N VAL A 10 5.83 -3.21 20.16
CA VAL A 10 6.88 -2.51 20.92
C VAL A 10 6.27 -1.28 21.61
N LYS A 11 6.02 -1.35 22.91
CA LYS A 11 5.75 -0.17 23.76
C LYS A 11 7.01 0.69 23.82
N ARG A 12 7.07 1.78 23.06
CA ARG A 12 8.05 2.86 23.30
C ARG A 12 7.47 3.87 24.28
N VAL A 13 7.99 3.86 25.49
CA VAL A 13 7.75 4.91 26.48
C VAL A 13 8.64 6.10 26.13
N LYS A 14 8.05 7.25 25.77
CA LYS A 14 8.77 8.53 25.70
C LYS A 14 8.99 9.02 27.13
N LYS A 15 10.24 9.35 27.49
CA LYS A 15 10.70 9.55 28.88
C LYS A 15 10.06 10.74 29.64
N ASP A 16 9.20 11.56 29.03
CA ASP A 16 8.61 12.77 29.65
C ASP A 16 7.10 12.98 29.39
N SER A 17 6.34 11.93 29.05
CA SER A 17 4.88 12.06 28.87
C SER A 17 4.13 11.32 29.97
N LYS A 18 3.30 12.03 30.76
CA LYS A 18 2.34 11.45 31.72
C LYS A 18 1.20 10.65 31.05
N HIS A 19 1.20 10.52 29.73
CA HIS A 19 0.23 9.71 28.98
C HIS A 19 0.91 8.61 28.19
N VAL A 20 0.61 7.36 28.56
CA VAL A 20 0.93 6.16 27.80
C VAL A 20 -0.07 6.07 26.65
N ARG A 21 0.34 6.41 25.43
CA ARG A 21 -0.45 6.08 24.23
C ARG A 21 0.01 4.73 23.69
N THR A 22 -0.83 3.72 23.85
CA THR A 22 -0.76 2.46 23.10
C THR A 22 -1.16 2.73 21.65
N LEU A 23 -0.23 2.57 20.71
CA LEU A 23 -0.50 2.80 19.28
C LEU A 23 -1.43 1.72 18.67
N HIS A 24 -1.55 0.53 19.29
CA HIS A 24 -2.49 -0.52 18.88
C HIS A 24 -2.98 -1.33 20.12
N PRO A 25 -4.30 -1.38 20.42
CA PRO A 25 -4.86 -2.29 21.43
C PRO A 25 -4.83 -3.74 20.95
N LEU A 26 -4.77 -4.70 21.88
CA LEU A 26 -4.86 -6.15 21.59
C LEU A 26 -6.19 -6.55 20.92
N ASP A 27 -7.22 -5.71 21.04
CA ASP A 27 -8.58 -5.94 20.50
C ASP A 27 -8.72 -5.56 19.01
N SER A 28 -7.62 -5.52 18.26
CA SER A 28 -7.66 -5.21 16.83
C SER A 28 -8.39 -6.33 16.06
N GLU A 29 -9.55 -6.00 15.49
CA GLU A 29 -10.33 -6.91 14.63
C GLU A 29 -9.44 -7.59 13.57
N THR A 30 -9.71 -8.87 13.33
CA THR A 30 -9.18 -9.52 12.13
C THR A 30 -9.89 -8.98 10.89
N MET A 31 -9.23 -9.03 9.73
CA MET A 31 -9.71 -8.40 8.49
C MET A 31 -11.05 -8.96 7.98
N LEU A 32 -11.35 -10.23 8.26
CA LEU A 32 -12.48 -10.95 7.66
C LEU A 32 -13.84 -10.38 8.08
N PRO A 33 -14.10 -10.11 9.37
CA PRO A 33 -15.40 -9.57 9.77
C PRO A 33 -15.62 -8.11 9.37
N LEU A 34 -14.55 -7.30 9.31
CA LEU A 34 -14.62 -5.93 8.79
C LEU A 34 -14.98 -5.93 7.30
N TYR A 35 -14.37 -6.81 6.51
CA TYR A 35 -14.67 -6.97 5.09
C TYR A 35 -16.10 -7.49 4.85
N MET A 36 -16.54 -8.48 5.64
CA MET A 36 -17.92 -8.98 5.56
C MET A 36 -18.95 -7.91 5.93
N GLY A 37 -18.74 -7.14 7.00
CA GLY A 37 -19.63 -6.04 7.38
C GLY A 37 -19.74 -4.97 6.29
N LEU A 38 -18.62 -4.58 5.68
CA LEU A 38 -18.59 -3.62 4.57
C LEU A 38 -19.26 -4.16 3.29
N ALA A 39 -19.03 -5.42 2.94
CA ALA A 39 -19.63 -6.05 1.76
C ALA A 39 -21.14 -6.21 1.89
N VAL A 40 -21.63 -6.59 3.08
CA VAL A 40 -23.06 -6.67 3.40
C VAL A 40 -23.68 -5.28 3.31
N HIS A 41 -23.11 -4.28 3.99
CA HIS A 41 -23.64 -2.91 3.97
C HIS A 41 -23.68 -2.31 2.56
N ASN A 42 -22.65 -2.53 1.72
CA ASN A 42 -22.65 -1.99 0.37
C ASN A 42 -23.72 -2.63 -0.53
N LYS A 43 -24.04 -3.91 -0.33
CA LYS A 43 -25.07 -4.61 -1.10
C LYS A 43 -26.48 -4.34 -0.59
N THR A 44 -26.66 -4.22 0.72
CA THR A 44 -28.00 -4.13 1.33
C THR A 44 -28.38 -2.71 1.74
N ARG A 45 -27.40 -1.80 1.86
CA ARG A 45 -27.53 -0.44 2.44
C ARG A 45 -28.22 -0.42 3.81
N ARG A 46 -28.15 -1.55 4.52
CA ARG A 46 -28.93 -1.85 5.71
C ARG A 46 -27.97 -2.07 6.88
N LYS A 47 -28.01 -1.12 7.84
CA LYS A 47 -27.09 -1.05 8.99
C LYS A 47 -27.46 -2.05 10.09
N ASP A 48 -28.75 -2.36 10.22
CA ASP A 48 -29.31 -3.41 11.09
C ASP A 48 -28.58 -4.76 10.98
N LEU A 49 -28.22 -5.17 9.76
CA LEU A 49 -27.48 -6.42 9.55
C LEU A 49 -26.02 -6.35 10.02
N VAL A 50 -25.39 -5.17 9.94
CA VAL A 50 -24.04 -4.95 10.46
C VAL A 50 -24.07 -4.93 11.99
N ASP A 51 -25.12 -4.34 12.57
CA ASP A 51 -25.33 -4.28 14.02
C ASP A 51 -25.58 -5.68 14.60
N VAL A 52 -26.29 -6.57 13.91
CA VAL A 52 -26.44 -7.99 14.32
C VAL A 52 -25.09 -8.71 14.31
N LEU A 53 -24.22 -8.45 13.32
CA LEU A 53 -22.87 -9.02 13.29
C LEU A 53 -22.01 -8.48 14.44
N TYR A 54 -22.23 -7.23 14.84
CA TYR A 54 -21.59 -6.64 16.01
C TYR A 54 -22.06 -7.28 17.32
N GLU A 55 -23.38 -7.39 17.52
CA GLU A 55 -23.99 -8.00 18.71
C GLU A 55 -23.60 -9.47 18.89
N LYS A 56 -23.41 -10.21 17.79
CA LYS A 56 -22.94 -11.60 17.82
C LYS A 56 -21.42 -11.74 18.01
N GLY A 57 -20.71 -10.63 18.23
CA GLY A 57 -19.26 -10.61 18.47
C GLY A 57 -18.43 -10.92 17.24
N LEU A 58 -19.02 -10.84 16.04
CA LEU A 58 -18.31 -11.09 14.79
C LEU A 58 -17.58 -9.83 14.33
N SER A 59 -18.14 -8.62 14.51
CA SER A 59 -17.44 -7.34 14.31
C SER A 59 -17.43 -6.53 15.61
N THR A 60 -16.46 -5.63 15.82
CA THR A 60 -16.35 -4.72 16.97
C THR A 60 -16.29 -3.24 16.53
N GLY A 61 -17.46 -2.59 16.41
CA GLY A 61 -17.73 -1.17 16.68
C GLY A 61 -17.04 -0.09 15.83
N ARG A 62 -16.08 -0.44 14.97
CA ARG A 62 -15.22 0.50 14.23
C ARG A 62 -15.71 0.84 12.82
N ALA A 63 -16.73 0.14 12.30
CA ALA A 63 -17.31 0.41 10.99
C ALA A 63 -17.82 1.85 10.84
N ASP A 64 -18.43 2.43 11.89
CA ASP A 64 -18.93 3.81 11.90
C ASP A 64 -17.81 4.86 11.75
N SER A 65 -16.60 4.54 12.23
CA SER A 65 -15.46 5.46 12.14
C SER A 65 -14.85 5.52 10.73
N ILE A 66 -15.12 4.52 9.88
CA ILE A 66 -14.75 4.49 8.46
C ILE A 66 -15.70 5.38 7.64
N GLN A 67 -16.96 5.52 8.06
CA GLN A 67 -17.94 6.40 7.43
C GLN A 67 -17.67 7.90 7.68
N ASN A 68 -17.05 8.26 8.80
CA ASN A 68 -16.92 9.65 9.26
C ASN A 68 -15.60 10.38 8.90
N GLY A 69 -14.93 10.05 7.77
CA GLY A 69 -13.86 10.92 7.23
C GLY A 69 -12.43 10.73 7.76
N ALA A 70 -12.16 9.80 8.68
CA ALA A 70 -10.80 9.38 9.06
C ALA A 70 -10.17 8.37 8.07
N ILE A 71 -10.42 8.60 6.77
CA ILE A 71 -10.38 7.61 5.68
C ILE A 71 -8.95 7.32 5.19
N THR A 72 -8.04 8.30 5.21
CA THR A 72 -6.73 8.18 4.53
C THR A 72 -5.74 7.28 5.24
N SER A 73 -5.62 7.34 6.58
CA SER A 73 -4.71 6.47 7.34
C SER A 73 -5.22 5.03 7.44
N ARG A 74 -6.54 4.86 7.57
CA ARG A 74 -7.19 3.55 7.71
C ARG A 74 -7.29 2.80 6.37
N GLY A 75 -7.55 3.52 5.28
CA GLY A 75 -7.47 2.96 3.93
C GLY A 75 -6.05 2.53 3.57
N GLN A 76 -5.04 3.34 3.90
CA GLN A 76 -3.63 2.97 3.70
C GLN A 76 -3.24 1.71 4.47
N TRP A 77 -3.72 1.57 5.71
CA TRP A 77 -3.51 0.36 6.51
C TRP A 77 -4.20 -0.86 5.89
N ALA A 78 -5.47 -0.75 5.49
CA ALA A 78 -6.20 -1.83 4.83
C ALA A 78 -5.46 -2.35 3.57
N LEU A 79 -4.95 -1.44 2.73
CA LEU A 79 -4.13 -1.80 1.57
C LEU A 79 -2.81 -2.49 1.98
N GLN A 80 -2.15 -2.06 3.06
CA GLN A 80 -0.94 -2.75 3.54
C GLN A 80 -1.22 -4.19 3.97
N VAL A 81 -2.31 -4.40 4.71
CA VAL A 81 -2.65 -5.75 5.17
C VAL A 81 -3.11 -6.60 3.99
N MET A 82 -3.79 -6.03 2.98
CA MET A 82 -4.14 -6.74 1.76
C MET A 82 -2.89 -7.25 1.01
N VAL A 83 -1.90 -6.39 0.73
CA VAL A 83 -0.63 -6.81 0.10
C VAL A 83 0.04 -7.93 0.89
N ALA A 84 0.10 -7.81 2.22
CA ALA A 84 0.71 -8.83 3.07
C ALA A 84 -0.05 -10.16 3.02
N ALA A 85 -1.38 -10.12 3.04
CA ALA A 85 -2.23 -11.31 2.95
C ALA A 85 -2.06 -12.00 1.60
N LEU A 86 -2.09 -11.24 0.49
CA LEU A 86 -1.87 -11.75 -0.86
C LEU A 86 -0.50 -12.41 -0.99
N TYR A 87 0.56 -11.76 -0.49
CA TYR A 87 1.91 -12.32 -0.48
C TYR A 87 1.98 -13.65 0.27
N ILE A 88 1.40 -13.73 1.48
CA ILE A 88 1.35 -14.96 2.27
C ILE A 88 0.60 -16.07 1.53
N LEU A 89 -0.55 -15.75 0.92
CA LEU A 89 -1.33 -16.72 0.14
C LEU A 89 -0.53 -17.24 -1.06
N LYS A 90 0.17 -16.37 -1.81
CA LYS A 90 1.06 -16.79 -2.89
C LYS A 90 2.16 -17.72 -2.40
N CYS A 91 2.81 -17.39 -1.28
CA CYS A 91 3.85 -18.25 -0.71
C CYS A 91 3.32 -19.62 -0.28
N LYS A 92 2.10 -19.70 0.26
CA LYS A 92 1.46 -20.97 0.62
C LYS A 92 1.13 -21.80 -0.62
N ALA A 93 0.51 -21.19 -1.63
CA ALA A 93 0.19 -21.85 -2.88
C ALA A 93 1.45 -22.41 -3.58
N TYR A 94 2.56 -21.66 -3.56
CA TYR A 94 3.84 -22.16 -4.07
C TYR A 94 4.37 -23.36 -3.28
N LYS A 95 4.24 -23.36 -1.94
CA LYS A 95 4.66 -24.50 -1.11
C LYS A 95 3.85 -25.75 -1.41
N GLU A 96 2.53 -25.61 -1.51
CA GLU A 96 1.62 -26.71 -1.87
C GLU A 96 1.96 -27.28 -3.26
N TYR A 97 2.23 -26.41 -4.24
CA TYR A 97 2.76 -26.84 -5.54
C TYR A 97 4.07 -27.60 -5.39
N ALA A 98 5.04 -27.02 -4.68
CA ALA A 98 6.39 -27.55 -4.51
C ALA A 98 6.44 -28.90 -3.77
N GLU A 99 5.47 -29.17 -2.89
CA GLU A 99 5.31 -30.44 -2.18
C GLU A 99 4.60 -31.51 -3.04
N GLY A 100 3.77 -31.08 -4.00
CA GLY A 100 3.05 -31.98 -4.92
C GLY A 100 3.84 -32.40 -6.17
N VAL A 101 5.01 -31.81 -6.42
CA VAL A 101 5.90 -32.19 -7.54
C VAL A 101 6.60 -33.51 -7.18
N THR A 102 6.32 -34.56 -7.94
CA THR A 102 7.02 -35.86 -7.85
C THR A 102 8.48 -35.76 -8.28
N ASP A 103 9.35 -36.61 -7.72
CA ASP A 103 10.81 -36.61 -7.93
C ASP A 103 11.27 -36.69 -9.42
N SER A 104 10.38 -37.05 -10.34
CA SER A 104 10.65 -37.15 -11.78
C SER A 104 10.32 -35.88 -12.58
N ALA A 105 9.62 -34.91 -12.00
CA ALA A 105 9.24 -33.66 -12.66
C ALA A 105 10.16 -32.51 -12.22
N GLU A 106 10.59 -31.68 -13.17
CA GLU A 106 11.40 -30.51 -12.87
C GLU A 106 10.58 -29.50 -12.05
N LYS A 107 11.07 -29.19 -10.85
CA LYS A 107 10.46 -28.22 -9.95
C LYS A 107 10.81 -26.81 -10.39
N LEU A 108 9.79 -26.02 -10.71
CA LEU A 108 9.96 -24.61 -11.07
C LEU A 108 10.32 -23.77 -9.86
N ASP A 109 11.10 -22.71 -10.09
CA ASP A 109 11.31 -21.69 -9.08
C ASP A 109 10.02 -20.86 -8.83
N TYR A 110 10.01 -20.04 -7.78
CA TYR A 110 8.83 -19.24 -7.42
C TYR A 110 8.40 -18.28 -8.53
N GLN A 111 9.35 -17.65 -9.23
CA GLN A 111 9.04 -16.68 -10.25
C GLN A 111 8.48 -17.38 -11.49
N GLN A 112 9.12 -18.44 -11.95
CA GLN A 112 8.65 -19.29 -13.05
C GLN A 112 7.27 -19.88 -12.76
N TRP A 113 7.05 -20.38 -11.55
CA TRP A 113 5.74 -20.86 -11.11
C TRP A 113 4.70 -19.73 -11.09
N SER A 114 5.05 -18.56 -10.54
CA SER A 114 4.15 -17.41 -10.49
C SER A 114 3.76 -16.98 -11.91
N ASP A 115 4.71 -16.93 -12.85
CA ASP A 115 4.47 -16.57 -14.25
C ASP A 115 3.60 -17.62 -14.96
N MET A 116 3.82 -18.91 -14.67
CA MET A 116 2.97 -19.99 -15.20
C MET A 116 1.53 -19.84 -14.71
N ILE A 117 1.30 -19.67 -13.41
CA ILE A 117 -0.05 -19.55 -12.84
C ILE A 117 -0.73 -18.25 -13.27
N ASP A 118 0.01 -17.16 -13.45
CA ASP A 118 -0.49 -15.88 -13.99
C ASP A 118 -1.13 -16.09 -15.38
N ASN A 119 -0.54 -16.95 -16.22
CA ASN A 119 -1.07 -17.26 -17.55
C ASN A 119 -2.23 -18.27 -17.54
N ILE A 120 -2.36 -19.09 -16.50
CA ILE A 120 -3.37 -20.16 -16.42
C ILE A 120 -4.64 -19.67 -15.73
N HIS A 121 -4.53 -18.92 -14.64
CA HIS A 121 -5.65 -18.62 -13.76
C HIS A 121 -5.96 -17.11 -13.73
N PRO A 122 -7.03 -16.64 -14.42
CA PRO A 122 -7.36 -15.21 -14.50
C PRO A 122 -7.54 -14.51 -13.15
N GLN A 123 -8.09 -15.19 -12.14
CA GLN A 123 -8.22 -14.63 -10.79
C GLN A 123 -6.86 -14.42 -10.12
N PHE A 124 -5.90 -15.32 -10.37
CA PHE A 124 -4.56 -15.17 -9.82
C PHE A 124 -3.88 -13.98 -10.48
N ALA A 125 -3.96 -13.89 -11.81
CA ALA A 125 -3.46 -12.76 -12.56
C ALA A 125 -4.01 -11.42 -12.04
N TYR A 126 -5.33 -11.33 -11.85
CA TYR A 126 -5.97 -10.14 -11.30
C TYR A 126 -5.40 -9.73 -9.94
N TRP A 127 -5.33 -10.67 -8.98
CA TRP A 127 -4.82 -10.37 -7.64
C TRP A 127 -3.32 -10.09 -7.62
N ASN A 128 -2.55 -10.76 -8.47
CA ASN A 128 -1.14 -10.52 -8.63
C ASN A 128 -0.87 -9.11 -9.17
N LYS A 129 -1.60 -8.70 -10.22
CA LYS A 129 -1.55 -7.34 -10.78
C LYS A 129 -2.00 -6.28 -9.76
N THR A 130 -3.03 -6.57 -8.97
CA THR A 130 -3.47 -5.68 -7.87
C THR A 130 -2.37 -5.48 -6.84
N MET A 131 -1.71 -6.57 -6.41
CA MET A 131 -0.59 -6.50 -5.46
C MET A 131 0.60 -5.72 -6.04
N GLU A 132 0.98 -5.95 -7.30
CA GLU A 132 2.05 -5.23 -8.01
C GLU A 132 1.77 -3.72 -8.03
N LEU A 133 0.55 -3.33 -8.39
CA LEU A 133 0.12 -1.93 -8.43
C LEU A 133 0.17 -1.27 -7.04
N GLU A 134 -0.30 -1.95 -6.00
CA GLU A 134 -0.26 -1.42 -4.64
C GLU A 134 1.15 -1.26 -4.09
N ILE A 135 2.04 -2.22 -4.38
CA ILE A 135 3.45 -2.12 -4.02
C ILE A 135 4.08 -0.90 -4.72
N LEU A 136 3.80 -0.72 -6.00
CA LEU A 136 4.28 0.42 -6.78
C LEU A 136 3.81 1.76 -6.19
N PHE A 137 2.53 1.91 -5.84
CA PHE A 137 2.04 3.11 -5.17
C PHE A 137 2.70 3.34 -3.81
N LYS A 138 2.97 2.29 -3.04
CA LYS A 138 3.68 2.42 -1.75
C LYS A 138 5.14 2.83 -1.94
N GLN A 139 5.82 2.31 -2.96
CA GLN A 139 7.18 2.74 -3.33
C GLN A 139 7.21 4.20 -3.77
N PHE A 140 6.23 4.61 -4.59
CA PHE A 140 6.03 6.00 -4.98
C PHE A 140 5.87 6.91 -3.75
N MET A 141 4.95 6.57 -2.84
CA MET A 141 4.75 7.35 -1.61
C MET A 141 5.99 7.37 -0.71
N LYS A 142 6.70 6.24 -0.59
CA LYS A 142 7.97 6.17 0.15
C LYS A 142 9.02 7.09 -0.44
N SER A 143 9.13 7.16 -1.77
CA SER A 143 10.13 7.96 -2.46
C SER A 143 9.98 9.45 -2.16
N GLN A 144 8.74 9.95 -2.14
CA GLN A 144 8.45 11.32 -1.76
C GLN A 144 8.71 11.53 -0.25
N ARG A 145 8.20 10.62 0.60
CA ARG A 145 8.33 10.76 2.06
C ARG A 145 9.77 10.75 2.54
N GLU A 146 10.65 9.99 1.90
CA GLU A 146 12.09 9.88 2.20
C GLU A 146 12.96 10.83 1.37
N ALA A 147 12.36 11.64 0.49
CA ALA A 147 13.07 12.50 -0.45
C ALA A 147 14.07 11.74 -1.34
N TYR A 148 13.73 10.52 -1.76
CA TYR A 148 14.57 9.66 -2.58
C TYR A 148 14.22 9.81 -4.06
N TYR A 149 15.02 10.61 -4.77
CA TYR A 149 14.74 11.07 -6.13
C TYR A 149 14.76 9.94 -7.18
N GLU A 150 15.77 9.07 -7.13
CA GLU A 150 15.95 8.01 -8.13
C GLU A 150 14.77 7.03 -8.12
N MET A 151 14.34 6.61 -6.93
CA MET A 151 13.16 5.76 -6.76
C MET A 151 11.87 6.48 -7.16
N TYR A 152 11.78 7.79 -6.95
CA TYR A 152 10.63 8.59 -7.37
C TYR A 152 10.48 8.56 -8.89
N VAL A 153 11.55 8.84 -9.64
CA VAL A 153 11.55 8.81 -11.11
C VAL A 153 11.25 7.40 -11.64
N GLU A 154 11.85 6.37 -11.05
CA GLU A 154 11.59 4.97 -11.43
C GLU A 154 10.11 4.60 -11.25
N CYS A 155 9.51 5.00 -10.11
CA CYS A 155 8.10 4.74 -9.84
C CYS A 155 7.19 5.46 -10.84
N LEU A 156 7.46 6.74 -11.16
CA LEU A 156 6.67 7.49 -12.13
C LEU A 156 6.64 6.78 -13.50
N GLY A 157 7.79 6.31 -13.98
CA GLY A 157 7.88 5.58 -15.25
C GLY A 157 7.07 4.28 -15.22
N LYS A 158 7.16 3.51 -14.12
CA LYS A 158 6.36 2.28 -13.93
C LYS A 158 4.87 2.54 -13.80
N MET A 159 4.45 3.71 -13.30
CA MET A 159 3.04 4.07 -13.10
C MET A 159 2.34 4.47 -14.41
N VAL A 160 3.07 4.92 -15.44
CA VAL A 160 2.48 5.38 -16.71
C VAL A 160 1.54 4.34 -17.35
N PRO A 161 1.96 3.07 -17.58
CA PRO A 161 1.07 2.06 -18.15
C PRO A 161 -0.18 1.82 -17.31
N TRP A 162 -0.06 1.90 -15.99
CA TRP A 162 -1.19 1.73 -15.09
C TRP A 162 -2.21 2.87 -15.19
N MET A 163 -1.75 4.12 -15.30
CA MET A 163 -2.63 5.27 -15.50
C MET A 163 -3.43 5.13 -16.80
N PHE A 164 -2.84 4.56 -17.84
CA PHE A 164 -3.57 4.23 -19.06
C PHE A 164 -4.56 3.09 -18.85
N ALA A 165 -4.14 2.00 -18.20
CA ALA A 165 -4.97 0.82 -17.96
C ALA A 165 -6.21 1.08 -17.10
N ILE A 166 -6.15 2.05 -16.18
CA ILE A 166 -7.28 2.44 -15.30
C ILE A 166 -8.08 3.65 -15.84
N ASP A 167 -7.93 3.98 -17.12
CA ASP A 167 -8.63 5.07 -17.81
C ASP A 167 -8.35 6.47 -17.23
N HIS A 168 -7.17 6.68 -16.65
CA HIS A 168 -6.65 7.98 -16.26
C HIS A 168 -5.78 8.57 -17.38
N VAL A 169 -6.33 8.63 -18.60
CA VAL A 169 -5.61 9.01 -19.83
C VAL A 169 -4.96 10.41 -19.76
N HIS A 170 -5.59 11.36 -19.08
CA HIS A 170 -5.01 12.68 -18.87
C HIS A 170 -3.77 12.62 -17.97
N TYR A 171 -3.83 11.85 -16.89
CA TYR A 171 -2.67 11.63 -16.04
C TYR A 171 -1.58 10.87 -16.79
N ALA A 172 -1.93 9.81 -17.54
CA ALA A 172 -0.94 9.07 -18.34
C ALA A 172 -0.18 9.99 -19.29
N ARG A 173 -0.86 10.92 -19.99
CA ARG A 173 -0.26 11.86 -20.93
C ARG A 173 0.67 12.87 -20.27
N TRP A 174 0.30 13.43 -19.12
CA TRP A 174 1.14 14.41 -18.43
C TRP A 174 2.26 13.75 -17.62
N LEU A 175 2.01 12.56 -17.09
CA LEU A 175 2.97 11.77 -16.34
C LEU A 175 4.14 11.31 -17.21
N THR A 176 3.90 10.96 -18.48
CA THR A 176 4.99 10.63 -19.42
C THR A 176 5.90 11.82 -19.68
N VAL A 177 5.33 13.00 -19.95
CA VAL A 177 6.10 14.24 -20.16
C VAL A 177 6.91 14.58 -18.90
N HIS A 178 6.26 14.57 -17.74
CA HIS A 178 6.90 14.85 -16.45
C HIS A 178 8.04 13.85 -16.15
N SER A 179 7.79 12.56 -16.31
CA SER A 179 8.80 11.52 -16.10
C SER A 179 10.00 11.71 -17.03
N GLN A 180 9.76 12.05 -18.30
CA GLN A 180 10.83 12.29 -19.27
C GLN A 180 11.66 13.52 -18.92
N ASP A 181 11.00 14.62 -18.51
CA ASP A 181 11.70 15.84 -18.11
C ASP A 181 12.60 15.58 -16.90
N LEU A 182 12.15 14.82 -15.91
CA LEU A 182 12.95 14.43 -14.75
C LEU A 182 14.17 13.56 -15.13
N ILE A 183 14.02 12.62 -16.06
CA ILE A 183 15.14 11.79 -16.55
C ILE A 183 16.19 12.67 -17.24
N LEU A 184 15.75 13.64 -18.03
CA LEU A 184 16.62 14.53 -18.79
C LEU A 184 17.22 15.67 -17.96
N LEU A 185 16.82 15.85 -16.69
CA LEU A 185 17.37 16.90 -15.83
C LEU A 185 18.89 16.81 -15.69
N LYS A 186 19.45 15.60 -15.65
CA LYS A 186 20.91 15.39 -15.55
C LYS A 186 21.69 16.05 -16.70
N GLU A 187 21.07 16.17 -17.88
CA GLU A 187 21.63 16.77 -19.09
C GLU A 187 21.22 18.24 -19.25
N ARG A 188 19.94 18.56 -18.97
CA ARG A 188 19.37 19.89 -19.19
C ARG A 188 19.70 20.89 -18.09
N SER A 189 19.82 20.43 -16.84
CA SER A 189 20.15 21.28 -15.70
C SER A 189 20.79 20.46 -14.57
N ILE A 190 22.12 20.36 -14.64
CA ILE A 190 22.94 19.62 -13.67
C ILE A 190 22.70 20.12 -12.23
N ASP A 191 22.51 21.43 -12.04
CA ASP A 191 22.32 22.01 -10.72
C ASP A 191 20.95 21.64 -10.11
N VAL A 192 19.89 21.64 -10.92
CA VAL A 192 18.57 21.16 -10.49
C VAL A 192 18.61 19.67 -10.19
N HIS A 193 19.24 18.88 -11.05
CA HIS A 193 19.42 17.44 -10.81
C HIS A 193 20.16 17.18 -9.49
N LYS A 194 21.27 17.88 -9.23
CA LYS A 194 22.01 17.81 -7.96
C LYS A 194 21.15 18.19 -6.76
N ALA A 195 20.31 19.21 -6.89
CA ALA A 195 19.40 19.61 -5.83
C ALA A 195 18.32 18.53 -5.56
N PHE A 196 17.79 17.92 -6.62
CA PHE A 196 16.77 16.88 -6.52
C PHE A 196 17.33 15.58 -5.93
N THR A 197 18.52 15.15 -6.33
CA THR A 197 19.22 14.01 -5.69
C THR A 197 19.51 14.27 -4.20
N LYS A 198 19.65 15.54 -3.77
CA LYS A 198 19.74 15.91 -2.34
C LYS A 198 18.37 15.93 -1.63
N GLY A 199 17.29 15.62 -2.32
CA GLY A 199 15.94 15.57 -1.78
C GLY A 199 15.15 16.88 -1.88
N HIS A 200 15.65 17.92 -2.56
CA HIS A 200 14.99 19.23 -2.64
C HIS A 200 13.80 19.29 -3.62
N PHE A 201 13.32 18.15 -4.12
CA PHE A 201 12.08 18.06 -4.90
C PHE A 201 10.83 17.89 -4.02
N VAL A 202 11.02 17.68 -2.71
CA VAL A 202 9.99 17.63 -1.68
C VAL A 202 10.37 18.57 -0.54
N THR A 203 9.38 18.95 0.27
CA THR A 203 9.63 19.80 1.44
C THR A 203 9.32 19.03 2.72
N ASN A 204 10.19 19.20 3.72
CA ASN A 204 10.01 18.62 5.04
C ASN A 204 9.81 19.72 6.07
N LYS A 205 8.65 19.71 6.75
CA LYS A 205 8.35 20.66 7.84
C LYS A 205 9.06 20.29 9.15
N THR A 206 9.61 19.08 9.25
CA THR A 206 10.18 18.53 10.49
C THR A 206 11.56 17.92 10.25
N LYS A 207 12.24 17.48 11.32
CA LYS A 207 13.51 16.73 11.22
C LYS A 207 13.32 15.24 10.91
N HIS A 208 12.09 14.74 10.82
CA HIS A 208 11.84 13.32 10.59
C HIS A 208 11.95 12.95 9.11
N ARG A 209 12.77 11.93 8.82
CA ARG A 209 13.08 11.49 7.46
C ARG A 209 11.86 11.07 6.62
N PHE A 210 10.80 10.53 7.23
CA PHE A 210 9.62 9.98 6.53
C PHE A 210 8.41 10.91 6.59
N LEU A 211 8.62 12.23 6.66
CA LEU A 211 7.55 13.24 6.74
C LEU A 211 7.66 14.31 5.65
N ALA A 212 8.47 14.08 4.62
CA ALA A 212 8.49 14.98 3.47
C ALA A 212 7.17 14.86 2.69
N LEU A 213 6.73 15.99 2.15
CA LEU A 213 5.51 16.12 1.37
C LEU A 213 5.82 16.79 0.03
N ALA A 214 5.05 16.42 -0.98
CA ALA A 214 5.13 17.07 -2.28
C ALA A 214 4.65 18.53 -2.18
N HIS A 215 5.18 19.39 -3.05
CA HIS A 215 4.93 20.83 -2.98
C HIS A 215 3.46 21.21 -3.23
N ASP A 216 2.77 20.45 -4.07
CA ASP A 216 1.32 20.56 -4.30
C ASP A 216 0.53 20.32 -3.00
N GLN A 217 0.81 19.22 -2.29
CA GLN A 217 0.15 18.87 -1.03
C GLN A 217 0.39 19.93 0.05
N ILE A 218 1.58 20.54 0.08
CA ILE A 218 1.88 21.62 1.03
C ILE A 218 1.11 22.88 0.69
N ARG A 219 1.02 23.23 -0.60
CA ARG A 219 0.27 24.38 -1.05
C ARG A 219 -1.22 24.24 -0.73
N GLU A 220 -1.78 23.04 -0.91
CA GLU A 220 -3.15 22.74 -0.49
C GLU A 220 -3.34 22.87 1.02
N GLN A 221 -2.40 22.38 1.84
CA GLN A 221 -2.45 22.54 3.29
C GLN A 221 -2.37 24.00 3.76
N GLN A 222 -1.72 24.88 3.00
CA GLN A 222 -1.60 26.31 3.33
C GLN A 222 -2.84 27.11 2.93
N ASN A 223 -3.63 26.60 1.98
CA ASN A 223 -4.84 27.24 1.47
C ASN A 223 -6.12 26.73 2.16
N ALA A 224 -6.00 25.78 3.09
CA ALA A 224 -7.08 25.21 3.90
C ALA A 224 -7.19 25.93 5.25
#